data_AF-A0A087UUX1-F1
#
_entry.id   AF-A0A087UUX1-F1
#
_cell.length_a   1.000
_cell.length_b   1.000
_cell.length_c   1.000
_cell.angle_alpha   90.00
_cell.angle_beta   90.00
_cell.angle_gamma   90.00
#
_symmetry.space_group_name_H-M   'P 1'
#
loop_
_entity.id
_entity.type
_entity.pdbx_description
1 polymer ?
#
loop_
_entity_poly.entity_id
_entity_poly.type
_entity_poly.pdbx_seq_one_letter_code
_entity_poly.pdbx_strand_id
1 'polypeptide(L)'
;MEDEELNAGDIKQEQGKREEALDDLQAQEQTTDVQEINITQEILALAEERENLIKRNKILQEKLSVFIKGSAEKDYFQKIDIPLHADEGTFYEVLGDIDTKLNEIISFHEQSKIQQKVLKEQISETEEILEELNEKFCRIKETVALQSINSKTGERFTEEEVKALLKKEGEIQKSLREFQTETITKRHNLNVATEKKRNLAEGTLDFAEYEVMCIEIDNNTEAIQQIKKKIRDITRKGSNIVKILSHLPQKLYLAQNTKVLVEKKVKSHEISYLLKKRNMLK
;
A
#
# COMPACT_ATOMS: atom_id res chain seq x y z
N MET A 1 28.29 -45.01 47.41
CA MET A 1 29.29 -44.21 46.69
C MET A 1 29.58 -44.95 45.42
N GLU A 2 28.82 -44.67 44.38
CA GLU A 2 29.16 -44.97 42.99
C GLU A 2 28.74 -43.72 42.22
N ASP A 3 29.74 -42.91 41.85
CA ASP A 3 29.58 -41.71 41.05
C ASP A 3 29.52 -42.14 39.59
N GLU A 4 28.37 -41.94 38.94
CA GLU A 4 28.23 -42.07 37.48
C GLU A 4 28.83 -40.82 36.83
N GLU A 5 30.12 -40.89 36.49
CA GLU A 5 30.76 -39.93 35.59
C GLU A 5 30.15 -40.08 34.19
N LEU A 6 29.18 -39.20 33.87
CA LEU A 6 28.66 -39.05 32.51
C LEU A 6 29.79 -38.67 31.56
N ASN A 7 30.05 -39.56 30.62
CA ASN A 7 31.13 -39.52 29.65
C ASN A 7 31.00 -38.32 28.72
N ALA A 8 31.97 -37.40 28.77
CA ALA A 8 32.00 -36.16 27.98
C ALA A 8 32.00 -36.37 26.46
N GLY A 9 32.25 -37.60 25.99
CA GLY A 9 32.15 -37.99 24.57
C GLY A 9 30.71 -38.09 24.07
N ASP A 10 29.79 -38.57 24.91
CA ASP A 10 28.39 -38.78 24.52
C ASP A 10 27.61 -37.45 24.43
N ILE A 11 27.95 -36.50 25.31
CA ILE A 11 27.39 -35.13 25.31
C ILE A 11 27.77 -34.37 24.04
N LYS A 12 28.99 -34.55 23.51
CA LYS A 12 29.44 -33.89 22.27
C LYS A 12 28.79 -34.48 21.02
N GLN A 13 28.52 -35.79 21.00
CA GLN A 13 27.79 -36.42 19.90
C GLN A 13 26.31 -36.02 19.87
N GLU A 14 25.66 -35.86 21.04
CA GLU A 14 24.28 -35.34 21.09
C GLU A 14 24.20 -33.85 20.75
N GLN A 15 25.21 -33.04 21.09
CA GLN A 15 25.29 -31.64 20.68
C GLN A 15 25.44 -31.49 19.15
N GLY A 16 26.32 -32.26 18.51
CA GLY A 16 26.49 -32.22 17.06
C GLY A 16 25.24 -32.67 16.29
N LYS A 17 24.53 -33.70 16.77
CA LYS A 17 23.26 -34.14 16.17
C LYS A 17 22.13 -33.13 16.35
N ARG A 18 22.16 -32.32 17.42
CA ARG A 18 21.21 -31.23 17.63
C ARG A 18 21.49 -30.02 16.75
N GLU A 19 22.76 -29.72 16.47
CA GLU A 19 23.14 -28.65 15.54
C GLU A 19 22.77 -28.99 14.10
N GLU A 20 23.03 -30.22 13.63
CA GLU A 20 22.59 -30.68 12.30
C GLU A 20 21.06 -30.64 12.13
N ALA A 21 20.30 -31.07 13.16
CA ALA A 21 18.84 -31.01 13.11
C ALA A 21 18.28 -29.57 13.12
N LEU A 22 19.03 -28.61 13.70
CA LEU A 22 18.64 -27.20 13.72
C LEU A 22 18.85 -26.54 12.34
N ASP A 23 19.96 -26.88 11.68
CA ASP A 23 20.28 -26.40 10.33
C ASP A 23 19.29 -26.97 9.29
N ASP A 24 18.90 -28.25 9.43
CA ASP A 24 17.90 -28.88 8.55
C ASP A 24 16.50 -28.27 8.74
N LEU A 25 16.11 -27.91 9.97
CA LEU A 25 14.85 -27.21 10.26
C LEU A 25 14.84 -25.78 9.72
N GLN A 26 15.96 -25.05 9.83
CA GLN A 26 16.09 -23.71 9.24
C GLN A 26 16.07 -23.74 7.71
N ALA A 27 16.66 -24.77 7.10
CA ALA A 27 16.59 -24.98 5.66
C ALA A 27 15.15 -25.31 5.21
N GLN A 28 14.42 -26.13 5.98
CA GLN A 28 13.01 -26.44 5.70
C GLN A 28 12.11 -25.21 5.83
N GLU A 29 12.22 -24.42 6.91
CA GLU A 29 11.46 -23.17 7.09
C GLU A 29 11.71 -22.19 5.93
N GLN A 30 12.98 -22.03 5.49
CA GLN A 30 13.32 -21.21 4.32
C GLN A 30 12.69 -21.74 3.03
N THR A 31 12.56 -23.06 2.84
CA THR A 31 11.96 -23.61 1.62
C THR A 31 10.43 -23.44 1.57
N THR A 32 9.73 -23.56 2.71
CA THR A 32 8.29 -23.29 2.80
C THR A 32 7.97 -21.80 2.62
N ASP A 33 8.77 -20.90 3.22
CA ASP A 33 8.62 -19.46 3.03
C ASP A 33 8.81 -19.07 1.56
N VAL A 34 9.77 -19.70 0.85
CA VAL A 34 9.98 -19.48 -0.58
C VAL A 34 8.82 -20.01 -1.43
N GLN A 35 8.18 -21.11 -1.02
CA GLN A 35 7.00 -21.66 -1.73
C GLN A 35 5.75 -20.79 -1.54
N GLU A 36 5.46 -20.33 -0.32
CA GLU A 36 4.35 -19.38 -0.08
C GLU A 36 4.57 -18.05 -0.82
N ILE A 37 5.81 -17.55 -0.86
CA ILE A 37 6.18 -16.37 -1.63
C ILE A 37 5.92 -16.59 -3.13
N ASN A 38 6.27 -17.76 -3.67
CA ASN A 38 6.05 -18.09 -5.08
C ASN A 38 4.55 -18.21 -5.42
N ILE A 39 3.77 -18.89 -4.59
CA ILE A 39 2.32 -19.04 -4.79
C ILE A 39 1.62 -17.67 -4.72
N THR A 40 2.00 -16.83 -3.77
CA THR A 40 1.43 -15.47 -3.64
C THR A 40 1.79 -14.59 -4.84
N GLN A 41 3.02 -14.68 -5.34
CA GLN A 41 3.45 -13.97 -6.56
C GLN A 41 2.70 -14.46 -7.79
N GLU A 42 2.45 -15.77 -7.90
CA GLU A 42 1.72 -16.37 -9.01
C GLU A 42 0.24 -15.96 -8.99
N ILE A 43 -0.40 -15.93 -7.80
CA ILE A 43 -1.77 -15.42 -7.63
C ILE A 43 -1.88 -13.94 -8.03
N LEU A 44 -0.90 -13.11 -7.65
CA LEU A 44 -0.87 -11.70 -8.02
C LEU A 44 -0.66 -11.50 -9.53
N ALA A 45 0.23 -12.28 -10.14
CA ALA A 45 0.46 -12.27 -11.58
C ALA A 45 -0.80 -12.69 -12.36
N LEU A 46 -1.49 -13.75 -11.92
CA LEU A 46 -2.75 -14.21 -12.52
C LEU A 46 -3.88 -13.19 -12.33
N ALA A 47 -3.90 -12.45 -11.22
CA ALA A 47 -4.86 -11.38 -10.99
C ALA A 47 -4.62 -10.18 -11.93
N GLU A 48 -3.36 -9.81 -12.17
CA GLU A 48 -2.99 -8.75 -13.11
C GLU A 48 -3.28 -9.16 -14.56
N GLU A 49 -2.99 -10.42 -14.93
CA GLU A 49 -3.36 -10.98 -16.24
C GLU A 49 -4.87 -10.94 -16.46
N ARG A 50 -5.66 -11.32 -15.44
CA ARG A 50 -7.12 -11.22 -15.47
C ARG A 50 -7.58 -9.76 -15.65
N GLU A 51 -6.99 -8.80 -14.95
CA GLU A 51 -7.34 -7.38 -15.10
C GLU A 51 -7.01 -6.85 -16.50
N ASN A 52 -5.85 -7.23 -17.05
CA ASN A 52 -5.43 -6.88 -18.40
C ASN A 52 -6.36 -7.48 -19.47
N LEU A 53 -6.77 -8.74 -19.29
CA LEU A 53 -7.75 -9.39 -20.15
C LEU A 53 -9.13 -8.71 -20.08
N ILE A 54 -9.58 -8.28 -18.89
CA ILE A 54 -10.82 -7.52 -18.72
C ILE A 54 -10.75 -6.16 -19.44
N LYS A 55 -9.64 -5.42 -19.29
CA LYS A 55 -9.42 -4.14 -19.99
C LYS A 55 -9.44 -4.33 -21.50
N ARG A 56 -8.73 -5.35 -22.01
CA ARG A 56 -8.69 -5.67 -23.44
C ARG A 56 -10.06 -6.09 -23.97
N ASN A 57 -10.82 -6.85 -23.18
CA ASN A 57 -12.20 -7.22 -23.51
C ASN A 57 -13.11 -5.99 -23.58
N LYS A 58 -12.99 -5.05 -22.64
CA LYS A 58 -13.74 -3.79 -22.65
C LYS A 58 -13.45 -2.95 -23.90
N ILE A 59 -12.17 -2.81 -24.28
CA ILE A 59 -11.77 -2.10 -25.51
C ILE A 59 -12.34 -2.79 -26.76
N LEU A 60 -12.31 -4.13 -26.79
CA LEU A 60 -12.90 -4.90 -27.89
C LEU A 60 -14.42 -4.74 -27.96
N GLN A 61 -15.11 -4.73 -26.81
CA GLN A 61 -16.55 -4.47 -26.73
C GLN A 61 -16.88 -3.04 -27.17
N GLU A 62 -16.08 -2.05 -26.80
CA GLU A 62 -16.23 -0.66 -27.27
C GLU A 62 -16.03 -0.59 -28.79
N LYS A 63 -14.99 -1.22 -29.33
CA LYS A 63 -14.77 -1.32 -30.80
C LYS A 63 -15.90 -2.05 -31.51
N LEU A 64 -16.39 -3.17 -30.96
CA LEU A 64 -17.57 -3.88 -31.48
C LEU A 64 -18.81 -2.98 -31.40
N SER A 65 -18.98 -2.22 -30.32
CA SER A 65 -20.12 -1.33 -30.16
C SER A 65 -20.09 -0.17 -31.14
N VAL A 66 -18.90 0.35 -31.48
CA VAL A 66 -18.70 1.35 -32.53
C VAL A 66 -18.91 0.72 -33.91
N PHE A 67 -18.49 -0.51 -34.13
CA PHE A 67 -18.75 -1.25 -35.36
C PHE A 67 -20.26 -1.54 -35.57
N ILE A 68 -20.98 -1.91 -34.50
CA ILE A 68 -22.41 -2.22 -34.50
C ILE A 68 -23.27 -0.94 -34.50
N LYS A 69 -22.88 0.12 -33.78
CA LYS A 69 -23.58 1.43 -33.79
C LYS A 69 -23.20 2.30 -34.99
N GLY A 70 -22.06 2.02 -35.63
CA GLY A 70 -21.53 2.69 -36.82
C GLY A 70 -22.23 2.29 -38.13
N SER A 71 -23.24 1.43 -38.09
CA SER A 71 -24.14 1.18 -39.23
C SER A 71 -25.01 2.40 -39.61
N ALA A 72 -24.78 3.56 -39.00
CA ALA A 72 -25.44 4.83 -39.30
C ALA A 72 -24.60 5.82 -40.14
N GLU A 73 -23.32 5.56 -40.45
CA GLU A 73 -22.53 6.44 -41.32
C GLU A 73 -21.97 5.68 -42.52
N LYS A 74 -22.78 5.64 -43.58
CA LYS A 74 -22.49 5.07 -44.91
C LYS A 74 -21.25 5.66 -45.62
N ASP A 75 -20.57 6.65 -45.04
CA ASP A 75 -19.53 7.41 -45.73
C ASP A 75 -18.10 6.93 -45.42
N TYR A 76 -17.87 6.17 -44.34
CA TYR A 76 -16.51 5.70 -44.00
C TYR A 76 -16.09 4.43 -44.78
N PHE A 77 -17.05 3.63 -45.25
CA PHE A 77 -16.76 2.39 -45.99
C PHE A 77 -16.52 2.58 -47.50
N GLN A 78 -16.64 3.80 -48.04
CA GLN A 78 -16.32 4.06 -49.46
C GLN A 78 -14.83 4.33 -49.74
N LYS A 79 -13.95 4.36 -48.71
CA LYS A 79 -12.51 4.65 -48.88
C LYS A 79 -11.57 3.60 -48.30
N ILE A 80 -12.11 2.53 -47.73
CA ILE A 80 -11.30 1.34 -47.44
C ILE A 80 -11.50 0.46 -48.67
N ASP A 81 -10.54 0.45 -49.58
CA ASP A 81 -10.43 -0.54 -50.65
C ASP A 81 -10.22 -1.92 -49.99
N ILE A 82 -11.30 -2.50 -49.48
CA ILE A 82 -11.38 -3.93 -49.22
C ILE A 82 -11.44 -4.56 -50.61
N PRO A 83 -10.49 -5.44 -50.98
CA PRO A 83 -10.56 -6.13 -52.26
C PRO A 83 -11.91 -6.86 -52.34
N LEU A 84 -12.77 -6.47 -53.28
CA LEU A 84 -14.08 -7.10 -53.54
C LEU A 84 -13.97 -8.54 -54.10
N HIS A 85 -12.79 -9.15 -53.96
CA HIS A 85 -12.46 -10.53 -54.34
C HIS A 85 -11.78 -11.25 -53.17
N ALA A 86 -12.36 -11.15 -51.96
CA ALA A 86 -12.12 -12.18 -50.96
C ALA A 86 -12.91 -13.42 -51.39
N ASP A 87 -12.18 -14.42 -51.88
CA ASP A 87 -12.71 -15.73 -52.27
C ASP A 87 -13.54 -16.29 -51.11
N GLU A 88 -14.77 -16.76 -51.37
CA GLU A 88 -15.64 -17.32 -50.31
C GLU A 88 -14.91 -18.40 -49.50
N GLY A 89 -14.02 -19.16 -50.16
CA GLY A 89 -13.15 -20.14 -49.53
C GLY A 89 -12.26 -19.56 -48.42
N THR A 90 -11.64 -18.40 -48.62
CA THR A 90 -10.77 -17.77 -47.62
C THR A 90 -11.58 -17.24 -46.42
N PHE A 91 -12.82 -16.80 -46.64
CA PHE A 91 -13.71 -16.42 -45.55
C PHE A 91 -14.12 -17.62 -44.68
N TYR A 92 -14.42 -18.77 -45.31
CA TYR A 92 -14.72 -20.01 -44.57
C TYR A 92 -13.49 -20.59 -43.85
N GLU A 93 -12.29 -20.46 -44.43
CA GLU A 93 -11.03 -20.82 -43.75
C GLU A 93 -10.80 -19.96 -42.50
N VAL A 94 -10.97 -18.64 -42.59
CA VAL A 94 -10.85 -17.73 -41.44
C VAL A 94 -11.92 -18.04 -40.38
N LEU A 95 -13.15 -18.38 -40.76
CA LEU A 95 -14.17 -18.83 -39.81
C LEU A 95 -13.79 -20.16 -39.12
N GLY A 96 -13.21 -21.11 -39.86
CA GLY A 96 -12.69 -22.36 -39.30
C GLY A 96 -11.52 -22.13 -38.33
N ASP A 97 -10.63 -21.20 -38.64
CA ASP A 97 -9.54 -20.77 -37.76
C ASP A 97 -10.07 -20.09 -36.49
N ILE A 98 -11.15 -19.31 -36.60
CA ILE A 98 -11.82 -18.70 -35.44
C ILE A 98 -12.44 -19.80 -34.55
N ASP A 99 -13.15 -20.77 -35.13
CA ASP A 99 -13.79 -21.85 -34.37
C ASP A 99 -12.76 -22.75 -33.68
N THR A 100 -11.66 -23.08 -34.35
CA THR A 100 -10.56 -23.85 -33.75
C THR A 100 -9.89 -23.08 -32.61
N LYS A 101 -9.61 -21.79 -32.79
CA LYS A 101 -9.07 -20.94 -31.70
C LYS A 101 -10.04 -20.81 -30.54
N LEU A 102 -11.34 -20.73 -30.81
CA LEU A 102 -12.37 -20.67 -29.77
C LEU A 102 -12.41 -21.98 -28.97
N ASN A 103 -12.32 -23.13 -29.63
CA ASN A 103 -12.25 -24.43 -28.97
C ASN A 103 -10.97 -24.61 -28.14
N GLU A 104 -9.81 -24.15 -28.65
CA GLU A 104 -8.55 -24.12 -27.90
C GLU A 104 -8.68 -23.29 -26.62
N ILE A 105 -9.31 -22.11 -26.69
CA ILE A 105 -9.54 -21.24 -25.54
C ILE A 105 -10.45 -21.92 -24.52
N ILE A 106 -11.54 -22.56 -24.95
CA ILE A 106 -12.45 -23.30 -24.05
C ILE A 106 -11.70 -24.43 -23.35
N SER A 107 -10.97 -25.26 -24.10
CA SER A 107 -10.20 -26.38 -23.55
C SER A 107 -9.14 -25.90 -22.55
N PHE A 108 -8.39 -24.84 -22.89
CA PHE A 108 -7.40 -24.26 -22.00
C PHE A 108 -8.03 -23.72 -20.72
N HIS A 109 -9.19 -23.07 -20.82
CA HIS A 109 -9.91 -22.55 -19.67
C HIS A 109 -10.42 -23.65 -18.74
N GLU A 110 -10.92 -24.76 -19.29
CA GLU A 110 -11.33 -25.93 -18.51
C GLU A 110 -10.14 -26.60 -17.82
N GLN A 111 -9.03 -26.79 -18.52
CA GLN A 111 -7.79 -27.33 -17.93
C GLN A 111 -7.26 -26.44 -16.82
N SER A 112 -7.23 -25.12 -17.03
CA SER A 112 -6.80 -24.15 -16.03
C SER A 112 -7.71 -24.17 -14.79
N LYS A 113 -9.03 -24.32 -14.96
CA LYS A 113 -9.97 -24.49 -13.84
C LYS A 113 -9.68 -25.76 -13.03
N ILE A 114 -9.38 -26.86 -13.69
CA ILE A 114 -9.04 -28.13 -13.02
C ILE A 114 -7.75 -27.96 -12.23
N GLN A 115 -6.70 -27.37 -12.83
CA GLN A 115 -5.42 -27.10 -12.16
C GLN A 115 -5.59 -26.18 -10.95
N GLN A 116 -6.38 -25.10 -11.09
CA GLN A 116 -6.69 -24.21 -9.96
C GLN A 116 -7.39 -24.96 -8.82
N LYS A 117 -8.27 -25.92 -9.14
CA LYS A 117 -8.95 -26.71 -8.12
C LYS A 117 -7.97 -27.62 -7.38
N VAL A 118 -7.10 -28.33 -8.11
CA VAL A 118 -6.08 -29.20 -7.52
C VAL A 118 -5.12 -28.41 -6.64
N LEU A 119 -4.63 -27.25 -7.10
CA LEU A 119 -3.75 -26.39 -6.31
C LEU A 119 -4.43 -25.90 -5.02
N LYS A 120 -5.73 -25.56 -5.08
CA LYS A 120 -6.48 -25.17 -3.88
C LYS A 120 -6.64 -26.32 -2.89
N GLU A 121 -6.87 -27.53 -3.37
CA GLU A 121 -6.95 -28.73 -2.53
C GLU A 121 -5.59 -28.98 -1.85
N GLN A 122 -4.48 -28.90 -2.60
CA GLN A 122 -3.12 -29.05 -2.06
C GLN A 122 -2.76 -27.98 -1.02
N ILE A 123 -3.14 -26.72 -1.25
CA ILE A 123 -2.94 -25.63 -0.28
C ILE A 123 -3.71 -25.95 1.00
N SER A 124 -4.98 -26.33 0.89
CA SER A 124 -5.80 -26.67 2.06
C SER A 124 -5.24 -27.84 2.87
N GLU A 125 -4.77 -28.90 2.21
CA GLU A 125 -4.14 -30.04 2.88
C GLU A 125 -2.84 -29.63 3.60
N THR A 126 -2.05 -28.76 2.98
CA THR A 126 -0.79 -28.27 3.56
C THR A 126 -1.06 -27.37 4.76
N GLU A 127 -2.06 -26.48 4.68
CA GLU A 127 -2.50 -25.63 5.78
C GLU A 127 -2.96 -26.46 6.99
N GLU A 128 -3.73 -27.53 6.77
CA GLU A 128 -4.20 -28.43 7.83
C GLU A 128 -3.03 -29.14 8.53
N ILE A 129 -2.05 -29.64 7.76
CA ILE A 129 -0.83 -30.25 8.31
C ILE A 129 -0.03 -29.23 9.13
N LEU A 130 0.08 -28.00 8.63
CA LEU A 130 0.82 -26.92 9.30
C LEU A 130 0.13 -26.53 10.62
N GLU A 131 -1.19 -26.46 10.64
CA GLU A 131 -1.98 -26.19 11.84
C GLU A 131 -1.78 -27.29 12.89
N GLU A 132 -1.87 -28.57 12.49
CA GLU A 132 -1.59 -29.69 13.39
C GLU A 132 -0.15 -29.66 13.96
N LEU A 133 0.83 -29.34 13.11
CA LEU A 133 2.23 -29.28 13.52
C LEU A 133 2.45 -28.12 14.49
N ASN A 134 1.85 -26.97 14.22
CA ASN A 134 1.92 -25.78 15.06
C ASN A 134 1.27 -26.03 16.43
N GLU A 135 0.12 -26.73 16.48
CA GLU A 135 -0.47 -27.15 17.75
C GLU A 135 0.47 -28.04 18.58
N LYS A 136 1.06 -29.07 17.95
CA LYS A 136 2.00 -29.98 18.61
C LYS A 136 3.21 -29.20 19.13
N PHE A 137 3.73 -28.27 18.33
CA PHE A 137 4.86 -27.43 18.69
C PHE A 137 4.55 -26.48 19.86
N CYS A 138 3.37 -25.84 19.88
CA CYS A 138 2.93 -25.02 21.00
C CYS A 138 2.86 -25.81 22.31
N ARG A 139 2.33 -27.05 22.28
CA ARG A 139 2.29 -27.93 23.47
C ARG A 139 3.69 -28.30 23.96
N ILE A 140 4.62 -28.54 23.04
CA ILE A 140 6.04 -28.79 23.39
C ILE A 140 6.66 -27.55 24.02
N LYS A 141 6.46 -26.36 23.45
CA LYS A 141 6.93 -25.08 24.00
C LYS A 141 6.41 -24.84 25.41
N GLU A 142 5.13 -25.05 25.65
CA GLU A 142 4.53 -24.96 26.99
C GLU A 142 5.22 -25.90 27.98
N THR A 143 5.40 -27.17 27.59
CA THR A 143 6.02 -28.19 28.43
C THR A 143 7.47 -27.84 28.78
N VAL A 144 8.25 -27.38 27.80
CA VAL A 144 9.65 -26.98 28.00
C VAL A 144 9.75 -25.71 28.84
N ALA A 145 8.89 -24.72 28.60
CA ALA A 145 8.87 -23.47 29.36
C ALA A 145 8.55 -23.70 30.84
N LEU A 146 7.61 -24.59 31.16
CA LEU A 146 7.27 -24.96 32.54
C LEU A 146 8.41 -25.70 33.27
N GLN A 147 9.24 -26.43 32.53
CA GLN A 147 10.42 -27.12 33.07
C GLN A 147 11.64 -26.21 33.18
N SER A 148 11.61 -25.05 32.54
CA SER A 148 12.71 -24.09 32.49
C SER A 148 12.81 -23.27 33.77
N ILE A 149 14.04 -22.86 34.11
CA ILE A 149 14.32 -22.03 35.28
C ILE A 149 14.36 -20.57 34.86
N ASN A 150 13.67 -19.71 35.60
CA ASN A 150 13.67 -18.28 35.40
C ASN A 150 15.03 -17.71 35.83
N SER A 151 15.73 -17.07 34.90
CA SER A 151 17.05 -16.49 35.12
C SER A 151 17.06 -15.33 36.14
N LYS A 152 15.92 -14.72 36.42
CA LYS A 152 15.80 -13.61 37.39
C LYS A 152 15.47 -14.06 38.80
N THR A 153 14.71 -15.13 38.96
CA THR A 153 14.25 -15.61 40.27
C THR A 153 14.94 -16.89 40.72
N GLY A 154 15.56 -17.64 39.79
CA GLY A 154 16.20 -18.93 40.07
C GLY A 154 15.21 -20.08 40.29
N GLU A 155 13.90 -19.81 40.22
CA GLU A 155 12.82 -20.78 40.37
C GLU A 155 12.23 -21.14 39.01
N ARG A 156 11.47 -22.25 38.94
CA ARG A 156 10.78 -22.63 37.69
C ARG A 156 9.68 -21.62 37.36
N PHE A 157 9.42 -21.45 36.07
CA PHE A 157 8.31 -20.60 35.62
C PHE A 157 6.96 -21.17 36.07
N THR A 158 6.09 -20.30 36.55
CA THR A 158 4.70 -20.65 36.86
C THR A 158 3.84 -20.72 35.59
N GLU A 159 2.72 -21.44 35.62
CA GLU A 159 1.82 -21.56 34.47
C GLU A 159 1.29 -20.19 33.96
N GLU A 160 1.06 -19.23 34.87
CA GLU A 160 0.61 -17.89 34.52
C GLU A 160 1.70 -17.10 33.78
N GLU A 161 2.96 -17.22 34.22
CA GLU A 161 4.10 -16.59 33.56
C GLU A 161 4.36 -17.18 32.16
N VAL A 162 4.27 -18.51 32.02
CA VAL A 162 4.44 -19.18 30.72
C VAL A 162 3.35 -18.74 29.73
N LYS A 163 2.08 -18.71 30.16
CA LYS A 163 0.97 -18.24 29.30
C LYS A 163 1.14 -16.78 28.88
N ALA A 164 1.60 -15.91 29.78
CA ALA A 164 1.86 -14.51 29.45
C ALA A 164 3.01 -14.36 28.43
N LEU A 165 4.06 -15.15 28.56
CA LEU A 165 5.19 -15.17 27.62
C LEU A 165 4.78 -15.68 26.24
N LEU A 166 4.04 -16.79 26.16
CA LEU A 166 3.55 -17.35 24.90
C LEU A 166 2.57 -16.41 24.19
N LYS A 167 1.71 -15.71 24.93
CA LYS A 167 0.83 -14.69 24.35
C LYS A 167 1.63 -13.55 23.71
N LYS A 168 2.67 -13.08 24.41
CA LYS A 168 3.54 -12.01 23.91
C LYS A 168 4.36 -12.45 22.70
N GLU A 169 4.84 -13.70 22.70
CA GLU A 169 5.50 -14.30 21.54
C GLU A 169 4.56 -14.38 20.33
N GLY A 170 3.30 -14.80 20.53
CA GLY A 170 2.28 -14.84 19.48
C GLY A 170 1.97 -13.46 18.89
N GLU A 171 1.91 -12.42 19.71
CA GLU A 171 1.75 -11.03 19.26
C GLU A 171 2.95 -10.57 18.41
N ILE A 172 4.18 -10.91 18.82
CA ILE A 172 5.40 -10.59 18.06
C ILE A 172 5.43 -11.35 16.73
N GLN A 173 5.12 -12.65 16.73
CA GLN A 173 5.07 -13.46 15.52
C GLN A 173 4.01 -12.97 14.53
N LYS A 174 2.85 -12.53 15.03
CA LYS A 174 1.81 -11.93 14.18
C LYS A 174 2.31 -10.64 13.53
N SER A 175 2.94 -9.76 14.30
CA SER A 175 3.51 -8.52 13.77
C SER A 175 4.65 -8.78 12.77
N LEU A 176 5.47 -9.81 12.99
CA LEU A 176 6.52 -10.21 12.06
C LEU A 176 5.93 -10.68 10.72
N ARG A 177 4.89 -11.55 10.77
CA ARG A 177 4.19 -12.01 9.56
C ARG A 177 3.59 -10.84 8.79
N GLU A 178 2.87 -9.94 9.47
CA GLU A 178 2.30 -8.74 8.85
C GLU A 178 3.39 -7.89 8.15
N PHE A 179 4.54 -7.70 8.80
CA PHE A 179 5.66 -6.97 8.22
C PHE A 179 6.29 -7.68 7.01
N GLN A 180 6.43 -9.00 7.05
CA GLN A 180 6.92 -9.80 5.93
C GLN A 180 5.95 -9.71 4.74
N THR A 181 4.64 -9.90 4.96
CA THR A 181 3.62 -9.76 3.91
C THR A 181 3.64 -8.36 3.30
N GLU A 182 3.74 -7.31 4.13
CA GLU A 182 3.82 -5.93 3.66
C GLU A 182 5.10 -5.69 2.83
N THR A 183 6.23 -6.26 3.23
CA THR A 183 7.50 -6.15 2.52
C THR A 183 7.45 -6.84 1.16
N ILE A 184 6.89 -8.06 1.09
CA ILE A 184 6.69 -8.80 -0.16
C ILE A 184 5.80 -8.00 -1.10
N THR A 185 4.68 -7.48 -0.58
CA THR A 185 3.72 -6.67 -1.36
C THR A 185 4.40 -5.41 -1.92
N LYS A 186 5.16 -4.69 -1.10
CA LYS A 186 5.92 -3.50 -1.53
C LYS A 186 6.95 -3.85 -2.60
N ARG A 187 7.66 -4.98 -2.48
CA ARG A 187 8.63 -5.43 -3.47
C ARG A 187 7.97 -5.79 -4.80
N HIS A 188 6.83 -6.47 -4.78
CA HIS A 188 6.06 -6.77 -5.98
C HIS A 188 5.58 -5.48 -6.67
N ASN A 189 4.96 -4.56 -5.92
CA ASN A 189 4.52 -3.27 -6.46
C ASN A 189 5.68 -2.46 -7.05
N LEU A 190 6.86 -2.51 -6.44
CA LEU A 190 8.07 -1.91 -6.98
C LEU A 190 8.45 -2.54 -8.32
N ASN A 191 8.47 -3.87 -8.41
CA ASN A 191 8.81 -4.59 -9.64
C ASN A 191 7.83 -4.23 -10.77
N VAL A 192 6.52 -4.24 -10.51
CA VAL A 192 5.48 -3.82 -11.47
C VAL A 192 5.69 -2.38 -11.91
N ALA A 193 5.99 -1.46 -10.99
CA ALA A 193 6.27 -0.07 -11.33
C ALA A 193 7.54 0.07 -12.18
N THR A 194 8.59 -0.70 -11.89
CA THR A 194 9.82 -0.69 -12.68
C THR A 194 9.61 -1.29 -14.07
N GLU A 195 8.78 -2.32 -14.19
CA GLU A 195 8.47 -2.96 -15.46
C GLU A 195 7.57 -2.08 -16.32
N LYS A 196 6.55 -1.41 -15.74
CA LYS A 196 5.79 -0.36 -16.42
C LYS A 196 6.68 0.77 -16.92
N LYS A 197 7.62 1.23 -16.08
CA LYS A 197 8.60 2.24 -16.48
C LYS A 197 9.53 1.75 -17.59
N ARG A 198 9.94 0.48 -17.55
CA ARG A 198 10.75 -0.16 -18.59
C ARG A 198 9.98 -0.28 -19.91
N ASN A 199 8.72 -0.71 -19.87
CA ASN A 199 7.85 -0.81 -21.03
C ASN A 199 7.53 0.57 -21.65
N LEU A 200 7.40 1.63 -20.84
CA LEU A 200 7.30 3.01 -21.33
C LEU A 200 8.62 3.51 -21.97
N ALA A 201 9.77 2.99 -21.55
CA ALA A 201 11.08 3.39 -22.06
C ALA A 201 11.54 2.55 -23.27
N GLU A 202 11.17 1.28 -23.34
CA GLU A 202 11.59 0.31 -24.37
C GLU A 202 10.47 0.00 -25.40
N GLY A 203 9.21 0.26 -25.07
CA GLY A 203 8.06 0.01 -25.96
C GLY A 203 7.87 1.13 -26.99
N THR A 204 7.34 0.78 -28.17
CA THR A 204 6.79 1.77 -29.11
C THR A 204 5.65 2.49 -28.41
N LEU A 205 5.92 3.72 -27.99
CA LEU A 205 4.96 4.65 -27.39
C LEU A 205 3.65 4.60 -28.19
N ASP A 206 2.57 4.13 -27.58
CA ASP A 206 1.24 4.28 -28.16
C ASP A 206 0.99 5.79 -28.27
N PHE A 207 0.78 6.28 -29.50
CA PHE A 207 0.58 7.70 -29.75
C PHE A 207 -0.57 8.27 -28.92
N ALA A 208 -1.58 7.45 -28.61
CA ALA A 208 -2.68 7.83 -27.73
C ALA A 208 -2.22 8.04 -26.27
N GLU A 209 -1.36 7.16 -25.73
CA GLU A 209 -0.82 7.30 -24.37
C GLU A 209 0.16 8.47 -24.27
N TYR A 210 0.95 8.73 -25.31
CA TYR A 210 1.83 9.90 -25.39
C TYR A 210 1.04 11.21 -25.40
N GLU A 211 -0.03 11.28 -26.19
CA GLU A 211 -0.88 12.47 -26.27
C GLU A 211 -1.57 12.75 -24.92
N VAL A 212 -2.05 11.70 -24.23
CA VAL A 212 -2.58 11.82 -22.85
C VAL A 212 -1.51 12.33 -21.89
N MET A 213 -0.28 11.79 -21.94
CA MET A 213 0.82 12.25 -21.10
C MET A 213 1.19 13.71 -21.35
N CYS A 214 1.21 14.16 -22.62
CA CYS A 214 1.44 15.55 -22.97
C CYS A 214 0.35 16.48 -22.42
N ILE A 215 -0.93 16.10 -22.56
CA ILE A 215 -2.07 16.86 -22.01
C ILE A 215 -1.98 16.97 -20.48
N GLU A 216 -1.63 15.88 -19.79
CA GLU A 216 -1.45 15.89 -18.34
C GLU A 216 -0.30 16.79 -17.89
N ILE A 217 0.81 16.81 -18.64
CA ILE A 217 1.94 17.70 -18.38
C ILE A 217 1.53 19.17 -18.56
N ASP A 218 0.77 19.50 -19.60
CA ASP A 218 0.29 20.86 -19.85
C ASP A 218 -0.68 21.31 -18.76
N ASN A 219 -1.63 20.45 -18.37
CA ASN A 219 -2.55 20.70 -17.26
C ASN A 219 -1.83 20.92 -15.91
N ASN A 220 -0.83 20.08 -15.61
CA ASN A 220 -0.02 20.23 -14.41
C ASN A 220 0.81 21.52 -14.43
N THR A 221 1.31 21.90 -15.60
CA THR A 221 2.04 23.15 -15.78
C THR A 221 1.14 24.36 -15.51
N GLU A 222 -0.08 24.36 -16.04
CA GLU A 222 -1.07 25.40 -15.74
C GLU A 222 -1.42 25.46 -14.25
N ALA A 223 -1.64 24.30 -13.61
CA ALA A 223 -1.92 24.23 -12.18
C ALA A 223 -0.77 24.83 -11.34
N ILE A 224 0.49 24.52 -11.68
CA ILE A 224 1.67 25.12 -11.04
C ILE A 224 1.69 26.64 -11.23
N GLN A 225 1.37 27.15 -12.43
CA GLN A 225 1.31 28.60 -12.67
C GLN A 225 0.23 29.28 -11.81
N GLN A 226 -0.94 28.66 -11.68
CA GLN A 226 -2.01 29.17 -10.82
C GLN A 226 -1.60 29.18 -9.34
N ILE A 227 -0.94 28.12 -8.86
CA ILE A 227 -0.42 28.05 -7.49
C ILE A 227 0.65 29.12 -7.26
N LYS A 228 1.60 29.31 -8.18
CA LYS A 228 2.59 30.40 -8.11
C LYS A 228 1.93 31.78 -8.05
N LYS A 229 0.83 32.00 -8.78
CA LYS A 229 0.05 33.24 -8.68
C LYS A 229 -0.58 33.41 -7.30
N LYS A 230 -1.24 32.38 -6.77
CA LYS A 230 -1.82 32.39 -5.41
C LYS A 230 -0.77 32.66 -4.32
N ILE A 231 0.42 32.05 -4.41
CA ILE A 231 1.52 32.29 -3.47
C ILE A 231 1.97 33.76 -3.52
N ARG A 232 2.11 34.34 -4.72
CA ARG A 232 2.46 35.77 -4.86
C ARG A 232 1.40 36.67 -4.22
N ASP A 233 0.13 36.38 -4.42
CA ASP A 233 -0.97 37.15 -3.81
C ASP A 233 -0.98 37.03 -2.29
N ILE A 234 -0.77 35.83 -1.74
CA ILE A 234 -0.67 35.59 -0.29
C ILE A 234 0.55 36.34 0.28
N THR A 235 1.70 36.28 -0.40
CA THR A 235 2.92 36.99 0.01
C THR A 235 2.69 38.50 0.05
N ARG A 236 1.98 39.05 -0.95
CA ARG A 236 1.60 40.47 -0.99
C ARG A 236 0.65 40.84 0.15
N LYS A 237 -0.34 40.00 0.45
CA LYS A 237 -1.24 40.18 1.61
C LYS A 237 -0.47 40.14 2.92
N GLY A 238 0.43 39.18 3.09
CA GLY A 238 1.31 39.07 4.26
C GLY A 238 2.18 40.31 4.45
N SER A 239 2.83 40.79 3.37
CA SER A 239 3.61 42.04 3.41
C SER A 239 2.76 43.24 3.83
N ASN A 240 1.53 43.35 3.31
CA ASN A 240 0.60 44.42 3.72
C ASN A 240 0.20 44.32 5.19
N ILE A 241 -0.06 43.11 5.69
CA ILE A 241 -0.36 42.88 7.11
C ILE A 241 0.84 43.26 7.98
N VAL A 242 2.06 42.86 7.61
CA VAL A 242 3.28 43.25 8.32
C VAL A 242 3.46 44.77 8.32
N LYS A 243 3.21 45.45 7.20
CA LYS A 243 3.19 46.92 7.15
C LYS A 243 2.18 47.50 8.13
N ILE A 244 0.94 47.03 8.13
CA ILE A 244 -0.11 47.49 9.06
C ILE A 244 0.30 47.23 10.52
N LEU A 245 0.81 46.05 10.83
CA LEU A 245 1.28 45.68 12.17
C LEU A 245 2.46 46.55 12.62
N SER A 246 3.38 46.91 11.72
CA SER A 246 4.49 47.80 12.03
C SER A 246 4.04 49.21 12.45
N HIS A 247 2.91 49.69 11.92
CA HIS A 247 2.30 50.97 12.28
C HIS A 247 1.33 50.89 13.47
N LEU A 248 0.94 49.69 13.91
CA LEU A 248 -0.02 49.49 15.00
C LEU A 248 0.52 49.97 16.36
N PRO A 249 1.79 49.71 16.76
CA PRO A 249 2.36 50.24 18.00
C PRO A 249 2.35 51.76 18.04
N GLN A 250 2.65 52.43 16.93
CA GLN A 250 2.59 53.89 16.83
C GLN A 250 1.16 54.40 17.03
N LYS A 251 0.17 53.78 16.39
CA LYS A 251 -1.25 54.13 16.56
C LYS A 251 -1.76 53.86 17.98
N LEU A 252 -1.37 52.74 18.58
CA LEU A 252 -1.71 52.39 19.96
C LEU A 252 -1.08 53.36 20.95
N TYR A 253 0.19 53.71 20.77
CA TYR A 253 0.87 54.71 21.59
C TYR A 253 0.19 56.07 21.51
N LEU A 254 -0.20 56.52 20.31
CA LEU A 254 -0.98 57.73 20.12
C LEU A 254 -2.34 57.67 20.85
N ALA A 255 -3.08 56.56 20.71
CA ALA A 255 -4.37 56.37 21.37
C ALA A 255 -4.27 56.29 22.90
N GLN A 256 -3.23 55.65 23.43
CA GLN A 256 -2.97 55.59 24.88
C GLN A 256 -2.63 56.98 25.42
N ASN A 257 -1.76 57.73 24.73
CA ASN A 257 -1.42 59.09 25.13
C ASN A 257 -2.62 60.02 25.07
N THR A 258 -3.47 59.94 24.05
CA THR A 258 -4.70 60.74 24.00
C THR A 258 -5.66 60.36 25.12
N LYS A 259 -5.84 59.07 25.44
CA LYS A 259 -6.65 58.62 26.57
C LYS A 259 -6.15 59.19 27.90
N VAL A 260 -4.85 59.10 28.18
CA VAL A 260 -4.25 59.66 29.41
C VAL A 260 -4.45 61.18 29.49
N LEU A 261 -4.32 61.89 28.36
CA LEU A 261 -4.57 63.33 28.30
C LEU A 261 -6.04 63.68 28.57
N VAL A 262 -6.97 62.91 28.03
CA VAL A 262 -8.41 63.08 28.26
C VAL A 262 -8.76 62.79 29.72
N GLU A 263 -8.28 61.70 30.30
CA GLU A 263 -8.50 61.38 31.72
C GLU A 263 -7.97 62.48 32.66
N LYS A 264 -6.78 63.02 32.37
CA LYS A 264 -6.23 64.17 33.10
C LYS A 264 -7.13 65.41 32.98
N LYS A 265 -7.65 65.69 31.78
CA LYS A 265 -8.59 66.80 31.56
C LYS A 265 -9.90 66.60 32.33
N VAL A 266 -10.48 65.40 32.30
CA VAL A 266 -11.73 65.08 33.02
C VAL A 266 -11.53 65.24 34.53
N LYS A 267 -10.48 64.65 35.11
CA LYS A 267 -10.16 64.81 36.53
C LYS A 267 -9.96 66.28 36.92
N SER A 268 -9.27 67.05 36.08
CA SER A 268 -9.11 68.49 36.30
C SER A 268 -10.47 69.21 36.32
N HIS A 269 -11.37 68.89 35.39
CA HIS A 269 -12.71 69.50 35.35
C HIS A 269 -13.57 69.09 36.56
N GLU A 270 -13.51 67.83 36.99
CA GLU A 270 -14.20 67.35 38.18
C GLU A 270 -13.71 68.08 39.44
N ILE A 271 -12.40 68.24 39.61
CA ILE A 271 -11.82 69.00 40.73
C ILE A 271 -12.28 70.46 40.67
N SER A 272 -12.22 71.11 39.50
CA SER A 272 -12.71 72.48 39.32
C SER A 272 -14.20 72.61 39.65
N TYR A 273 -15.03 71.64 39.25
CA TYR A 273 -16.45 71.60 39.56
C TYR A 273 -16.72 71.44 41.06
N LEU A 274 -16.03 70.52 41.73
CA LEU A 274 -16.16 70.29 43.17
C LEU A 274 -15.69 71.50 43.98
N LEU A 275 -14.59 72.15 43.59
CA LEU A 275 -14.13 73.40 44.20
C LEU A 275 -15.15 74.52 44.03
N LYS A 276 -15.73 74.66 42.83
CA LYS A 276 -16.79 75.65 42.57
C LYS A 276 -18.03 75.37 43.41
N LYS A 277 -18.47 74.12 43.50
CA LYS A 277 -19.60 73.70 44.36
C LYS A 277 -19.34 73.99 45.83
N ARG A 278 -18.12 73.70 46.32
CA ARG A 278 -17.72 74.02 47.71
C ARG A 278 -17.73 75.51 47.99
N ASN A 279 -17.26 76.32 47.05
CA ASN A 279 -17.21 77.78 47.19
C ASN A 279 -18.61 78.43 47.08
N MET A 280 -19.60 77.77 46.45
CA MET A 280 -21.00 78.24 46.43
C MET A 280 -21.81 77.84 47.68
N LEU A 281 -21.29 76.92 48.49
CA LEU A 281 -21.93 76.45 49.73
C LEU A 281 -21.35 77.10 51.00
N LYS A 282 -20.39 78.03 50.84
CA LYS A 282 -19.87 78.91 51.89
C LYS A 282 -20.39 80.30 51.66
#